data_AF-A0A9D8SKW7-F1
#
_entry.id   AF-A0A9D8SKW7-F1
#
_cell.length_a   1.000
_cell.length_b   1.000
_cell.length_c   1.000
_cell.angle_alpha   90.00
_cell.angle_beta   90.00
_cell.angle_gamma   90.00
#
_symmetry.space_group_name_H-M   'P 1'
#
loop_
_entity.id
_entity.type
_entity.pdbx_description
1 polymer ?
#
loop_
_entity_poly.entity_id
_entity_poly.type
_entity_poly.pdbx_seq_one_letter_code
_entity_poly.pdbx_strand_id
1 'polypeptide(L)'
;RIDWWWGGLSAHETVNGANRVKAGLELTPCEKRIIDTVKWTIAKYQIDPDRVYLCGNSMGGSGTLGIGLRHGGIFAAIKANVPAGAQHAAHRMGFVDAEGKELPPDAVPAGLIPEPPVCIDYSGTNDGWSNGHELLFSGMKRHRYPLIAYWGAFGHANNTEKICEVNDLIESFDWLSIRKNAAYPVFTNAQSDDPVPWPEREKCTTPGQVNAWFRWENVTDSPRDFEMDLWLVSNEELRSKFFTVPQNTTADVTLRRLQELKLTPNQTVRWEFGRRSGTAKTDQRGVLSIPDLTLTQQKTRLKIRVQ
;
A
#
# COMPACT_ATOMS: atom_id res chain seq x y z
N ARG A 1 -23.99 3.28 22.91
CA ARG A 1 -23.03 3.83 21.92
C ARG A 1 -22.39 2.64 21.24
N ILE A 2 -22.83 2.33 20.02
CA ILE A 2 -22.28 1.28 19.18
C ILE A 2 -21.28 2.01 18.27
N ASP A 3 -19.99 1.85 18.54
CA ASP A 3 -18.98 2.31 17.59
C ASP A 3 -19.23 1.60 16.25
N TRP A 4 -19.02 2.31 15.12
CA TRP A 4 -18.84 1.57 13.88
C TRP A 4 -17.60 0.70 14.08
N TRP A 5 -17.67 -0.55 13.62
CA TRP A 5 -17.03 -1.72 14.20
C TRP A 5 -15.53 -1.62 14.50
N TRP A 6 -14.81 -0.73 13.80
CA TRP A 6 -13.36 -0.51 13.93
C TRP A 6 -12.97 0.91 14.33
N GLY A 7 -13.90 1.73 14.83
CA GLY A 7 -13.63 3.10 15.29
C GLY A 7 -13.55 4.17 14.19
N GLY A 8 -13.63 3.79 12.92
CA GLY A 8 -13.76 4.72 11.79
C GLY A 8 -15.21 5.18 11.52
N LEU A 9 -15.40 5.90 10.42
CA LEU A 9 -16.72 6.15 9.84
C LEU A 9 -17.08 5.05 8.84
N SER A 10 -18.36 4.71 8.76
CA SER A 10 -18.83 3.81 7.71
C SER A 10 -18.79 4.46 6.32
N ALA A 11 -18.72 3.65 5.27
CA ALA A 11 -18.71 4.08 3.87
C ALA A 11 -19.92 4.94 3.43
N HIS A 12 -20.98 5.00 4.25
CA HIS A 12 -22.22 5.73 3.98
C HIS A 12 -22.53 6.77 5.07
N GLU A 13 -21.63 6.97 6.03
CA GLU A 13 -21.83 7.92 7.12
C GLU A 13 -21.19 9.26 6.77
N THR A 14 -21.95 10.36 6.90
CA THR A 14 -21.44 11.71 6.75
C THR A 14 -20.94 12.26 8.09
N VAL A 15 -19.96 13.16 8.00
CA VAL A 15 -19.35 13.77 9.19
C VAL A 15 -20.27 14.83 9.78
N ASN A 16 -20.43 14.78 11.10
CA ASN A 16 -21.22 15.72 11.89
C ASN A 16 -20.56 15.91 13.27
N GLY A 17 -21.11 16.82 14.08
CA GLY A 17 -20.55 17.14 15.40
C GLY A 17 -20.39 15.94 16.34
N ALA A 18 -21.25 14.91 16.23
CA ALA A 18 -21.22 13.74 17.11
C ALA A 18 -20.19 12.67 16.69
N ASN A 19 -19.86 12.58 15.40
CA ASN A 19 -18.97 11.54 14.86
C ASN A 19 -17.64 12.08 14.30
N ARG A 20 -17.41 13.40 14.31
CA ARG A 20 -16.17 14.05 13.83
C ARG A 20 -14.89 13.42 14.36
N VAL A 21 -14.90 12.94 15.61
CA VAL A 21 -13.74 12.25 16.23
C VAL A 21 -13.32 10.98 15.48
N LYS A 22 -14.22 10.37 14.71
CA LYS A 22 -13.94 9.18 13.88
C LYS A 22 -13.32 9.56 12.53
N ALA A 23 -13.35 10.83 12.13
CA ALA A 23 -12.91 11.38 10.85
C ALA A 23 -11.63 12.20 10.98
N GLY A 24 -10.57 11.61 11.52
CA GLY A 24 -9.29 12.30 11.67
C GLY A 24 -8.13 11.37 11.92
N LEU A 25 -6.99 11.95 12.30
CA LEU A 25 -5.75 11.22 12.58
C LEU A 25 -5.77 10.46 13.91
N GLU A 26 -6.55 10.96 14.87
CA GLU A 26 -6.56 10.42 16.23
C GLU A 26 -7.20 9.05 16.31
N LEU A 27 -6.52 8.13 16.99
CA LEU A 27 -7.04 6.78 17.22
C LEU A 27 -8.14 6.81 18.28
N THR A 28 -9.25 6.15 17.97
CA THR A 28 -10.36 5.95 18.90
C THR A 28 -10.06 4.88 19.95
N PRO A 29 -10.83 4.80 21.05
CA PRO A 29 -10.68 3.73 22.04
C PRO A 29 -10.82 2.32 21.46
N CYS A 30 -11.66 2.13 20.43
CA CYS A 30 -11.81 0.84 19.74
C CYS A 30 -10.50 0.42 19.06
N GLU A 31 -9.90 1.32 18.27
CA GLU A 31 -8.65 1.06 17.54
C GLU A 31 -7.49 0.77 18.49
N LYS A 32 -7.39 1.55 19.58
CA LYS A 32 -6.40 1.34 20.64
C LYS A 32 -6.53 -0.06 21.25
N ARG A 33 -7.74 -0.48 21.62
CA ARG A 33 -8.00 -1.81 22.20
C ARG A 33 -7.60 -2.95 21.26
N ILE A 34 -7.89 -2.82 19.97
CA ILE A 34 -7.53 -3.83 18.97
C ILE A 34 -6.00 -3.96 18.91
N ILE A 35 -5.29 -2.84 18.78
CA ILE A 35 -3.83 -2.83 18.69
C ILE A 35 -3.17 -3.32 19.99
N ASP A 36 -3.72 -2.96 21.15
CA ASP A 36 -3.23 -3.46 22.43
C ASP A 36 -3.40 -4.98 22.56
N THR A 37 -4.51 -5.52 22.02
CA THR A 37 -4.74 -6.98 21.96
C THR A 37 -3.74 -7.68 21.04
N VAL A 38 -3.43 -7.09 19.88
CA VAL A 38 -2.40 -7.60 18.97
C VAL A 38 -1.03 -7.59 19.64
N LYS A 39 -0.63 -6.47 20.25
CA LYS A 39 0.64 -6.35 20.99
C LYS A 39 0.73 -7.36 22.14
N TRP A 40 -0.35 -7.53 22.90
CA TRP A 40 -0.44 -8.54 23.94
C TRP A 40 -0.26 -9.95 23.38
N THR A 41 -0.89 -10.28 22.26
CA THR A 41 -0.77 -11.59 21.61
C THR A 41 0.67 -11.85 21.17
N ILE A 42 1.32 -10.87 20.52
CA ILE A 42 2.73 -10.96 20.11
C ILE A 42 3.61 -11.25 21.32
N ALA A 43 3.45 -10.50 22.41
CA ALA A 43 4.24 -10.68 23.62
C ALA A 43 3.95 -12.02 24.33
N LYS A 44 2.67 -12.39 24.44
CA LYS A 44 2.21 -13.58 25.18
C LYS A 44 2.68 -14.87 24.52
N TYR A 45 2.63 -14.94 23.20
CA TYR A 45 2.95 -16.14 22.42
C TYR A 45 4.31 -16.07 21.75
N GLN A 46 5.11 -15.02 22.02
CA GLN A 46 6.45 -14.82 21.47
C GLN A 46 6.45 -14.91 19.93
N ILE A 47 5.46 -14.28 19.31
CA ILE A 47 5.35 -14.23 17.85
C ILE A 47 6.52 -13.44 17.30
N ASP A 48 7.10 -13.92 16.20
CA ASP A 48 8.14 -13.20 15.45
C ASP A 48 7.61 -11.81 15.06
N PRO A 49 8.16 -10.72 15.64
CA PRO A 49 7.62 -9.38 15.44
C PRO A 49 7.85 -8.87 14.01
N ASP A 50 8.75 -9.50 13.23
CA ASP A 50 9.01 -9.11 11.85
C ASP A 50 8.09 -9.81 10.84
N ARG A 51 7.19 -10.66 11.33
CA ARG A 51 6.28 -11.52 10.55
C ARG A 51 4.84 -11.47 11.09
N VAL A 52 4.35 -10.27 11.35
CA VAL A 52 2.96 -10.04 11.75
C VAL A 52 2.20 -9.42 10.56
N TYR A 53 1.02 -9.96 10.28
CA TYR A 53 0.23 -9.63 9.10
C TYR A 53 -1.22 -9.37 9.50
N LEU A 54 -1.93 -8.53 8.74
CA LEU A 54 -3.35 -8.25 8.96
C LEU A 54 -4.14 -8.51 7.67
N CYS A 55 -5.21 -9.29 7.77
CA CYS A 55 -6.13 -9.55 6.67
C CYS A 55 -7.56 -9.48 7.17
N GLY A 56 -8.46 -8.99 6.32
CA GLY A 56 -9.87 -8.90 6.64
C GLY A 56 -10.72 -8.75 5.40
N ASN A 57 -11.94 -9.26 5.46
CA ASN A 57 -12.94 -9.21 4.39
C ASN A 57 -14.09 -8.26 4.74
N SER A 58 -14.65 -7.58 3.74
CA SER A 58 -15.84 -6.74 3.91
C SER A 58 -15.56 -5.63 4.93
N MET A 59 -16.36 -5.57 5.99
CA MET A 59 -16.15 -4.75 7.16
C MET A 59 -14.73 -4.91 7.73
N GLY A 60 -14.22 -6.14 7.84
CA GLY A 60 -12.84 -6.41 8.28
C GLY A 60 -11.79 -5.90 7.30
N GLY A 61 -12.11 -5.76 6.01
CA GLY A 61 -11.26 -5.10 5.02
C GLY A 61 -11.10 -3.61 5.31
N SER A 62 -12.19 -2.91 5.64
CA SER A 62 -12.12 -1.49 6.05
C SER A 62 -11.26 -1.31 7.30
N GLY A 63 -11.41 -2.21 8.29
CA GLY A 63 -10.57 -2.24 9.49
C GLY A 63 -9.11 -2.56 9.17
N THR A 64 -8.86 -3.47 8.23
CA THR A 64 -7.51 -3.81 7.75
C THR A 64 -6.82 -2.58 7.16
N LEU A 65 -7.52 -1.80 6.35
CA LEU A 65 -7.00 -0.55 5.80
C LEU A 65 -6.81 0.51 6.91
N GLY A 66 -7.86 0.85 7.65
CA GLY A 66 -7.86 1.97 8.60
C GLY A 66 -6.94 1.76 9.82
N ILE A 67 -6.91 0.54 10.36
CA ILE A 67 -6.03 0.18 11.48
C ILE A 67 -4.67 -0.24 10.94
N GLY A 68 -4.61 -1.14 9.95
CA GLY A 68 -3.36 -1.76 9.51
C GLY A 68 -2.36 -0.74 8.94
N LEU A 69 -2.78 0.13 8.03
CA LEU A 69 -1.88 1.09 7.36
C LEU A 69 -1.16 2.01 8.36
N ARG A 70 -1.85 2.38 9.45
CA ARG A 70 -1.29 3.28 10.48
C ARG A 70 -0.30 2.59 11.42
N HIS A 71 -0.18 1.27 11.35
CA HIS A 71 0.59 0.46 12.31
C HIS A 71 1.68 -0.39 11.65
N GLY A 72 2.44 0.18 10.71
CA GLY A 72 3.57 -0.52 10.07
C GLY A 72 4.76 -0.81 11.00
N GLY A 73 4.77 -0.25 12.21
CA GLY A 73 5.65 -0.71 13.30
C GLY A 73 5.26 -2.08 13.89
N ILE A 74 4.06 -2.57 13.57
CA ILE A 74 3.53 -3.88 14.00
C ILE A 74 3.43 -4.79 12.78
N PHE A 75 2.77 -4.35 11.72
CA PHE A 75 2.48 -5.18 10.56
C PHE A 75 3.56 -5.06 9.47
N ALA A 76 4.02 -6.19 8.94
CA ALA A 76 4.92 -6.22 7.79
C ALA A 76 4.17 -5.89 6.50
N ALA A 77 3.00 -6.53 6.31
CA ALA A 77 2.08 -6.34 5.20
C ALA A 77 0.62 -6.51 5.66
N ILE A 78 -0.31 -5.97 4.87
CA ILE A 78 -1.75 -6.10 5.07
C ILE A 78 -2.45 -6.50 3.76
N LYS A 79 -3.56 -7.22 3.87
CA LYS A 79 -4.39 -7.63 2.72
C LYS A 79 -5.87 -7.34 3.00
N ALA A 80 -6.41 -6.31 2.35
CA ALA A 80 -7.82 -5.95 2.44
C ALA A 80 -8.60 -6.60 1.30
N ASN A 81 -9.66 -7.32 1.67
CA ASN A 81 -10.50 -8.07 0.75
C ASN A 81 -11.89 -7.40 0.70
N VAL A 82 -12.30 -6.87 -0.45
CA VAL A 82 -13.58 -6.16 -0.66
C VAL A 82 -13.94 -5.23 0.50
N PRO A 83 -13.06 -4.27 0.88
CA PRO A 83 -13.28 -3.44 2.05
C PRO A 83 -14.62 -2.68 1.95
N ALA A 84 -15.40 -2.72 3.03
CA ALA A 84 -16.65 -1.97 3.14
C ALA A 84 -16.38 -0.49 3.44
N GLY A 85 -15.74 0.18 2.50
CA GLY A 85 -15.27 1.56 2.57
C GLY A 85 -13.78 1.68 2.86
N ALA A 86 -13.08 2.47 2.04
CA ALA A 86 -11.68 2.79 2.24
C ALA A 86 -11.44 4.14 2.95
N GLN A 87 -12.50 4.91 3.23
CA GLN A 87 -12.41 6.23 3.86
C GLN A 87 -11.81 6.22 5.28
N HIS A 88 -11.97 5.11 6.02
CA HIS A 88 -11.32 4.94 7.33
C HIS A 88 -9.79 5.09 7.22
N ALA A 89 -9.18 4.49 6.19
CA ALA A 89 -7.76 4.67 5.91
C ALA A 89 -7.42 6.10 5.48
N ALA A 90 -8.22 6.73 4.62
CA ALA A 90 -7.96 8.09 4.17
C ALA A 90 -7.86 9.07 5.35
N HIS A 91 -8.77 8.98 6.33
CA HIS A 91 -8.70 9.79 7.56
C HIS A 91 -7.50 9.42 8.44
N ARG A 92 -7.28 8.13 8.71
CA ARG A 92 -6.21 7.69 9.61
C ARG A 92 -4.83 7.90 9.03
N MET A 93 -4.67 7.90 7.73
CA MET A 93 -3.40 8.19 7.08
C MET A 93 -3.18 9.68 6.82
N GLY A 94 -4.18 10.53 7.08
CA GLY A 94 -4.10 11.97 6.84
C GLY A 94 -4.07 12.33 5.37
N PHE A 95 -4.67 11.50 4.51
CA PHE A 95 -4.82 11.80 3.10
C PHE A 95 -5.89 12.87 2.85
N VAL A 96 -6.85 12.95 3.77
CA VAL A 96 -7.96 13.90 3.75
C VAL A 96 -8.24 14.45 5.16
N ASP A 97 -8.86 15.62 5.23
CA ASP A 97 -9.43 16.16 6.46
C ASP A 97 -10.75 15.48 6.84
N ALA A 98 -11.40 15.97 7.91
CA ALA A 98 -12.64 15.39 8.41
C ALA A 98 -13.80 15.52 7.41
N GLU A 99 -13.71 16.45 6.47
CA GLU A 99 -14.72 16.68 5.44
C GLU A 99 -14.42 15.89 4.15
N GLY A 100 -13.33 15.12 4.12
CA GLY A 100 -12.90 14.35 2.95
C GLY A 100 -12.10 15.18 1.94
N LYS A 101 -11.70 16.40 2.27
CA LYS A 101 -10.86 17.22 1.40
C LYS A 101 -9.42 16.77 1.48
N GLU A 102 -8.78 16.62 0.32
CA GLU A 102 -7.39 16.19 0.22
C GLU A 102 -6.42 17.07 1.02
N LEU A 103 -5.50 16.42 1.73
CA LEU A 103 -4.40 17.03 2.45
C LEU A 103 -3.07 16.77 1.75
N PRO A 104 -2.14 17.74 1.76
CA PRO A 104 -0.80 17.53 1.23
C PRO A 104 0.02 16.61 2.17
N PRO A 105 1.08 15.95 1.68
CA PRO A 105 1.80 14.97 2.49
C PRO A 105 2.39 15.50 3.79
N ASP A 106 2.81 16.76 3.80
CA ASP A 106 3.38 17.51 4.93
C ASP A 106 2.34 17.91 6.01
N ALA A 107 1.04 17.76 5.74
CA ALA A 107 -0.01 17.97 6.74
C ALA A 107 0.03 16.95 7.88
N VAL A 108 0.59 15.76 7.64
CA VAL A 108 0.85 14.76 8.69
C VAL A 108 2.18 15.10 9.37
N PRO A 109 2.21 15.36 10.69
CA PRO A 109 3.45 15.61 11.41
C PRO A 109 4.46 14.47 11.21
N ALA A 110 5.72 14.83 10.97
CA ALA A 110 6.79 13.84 10.79
C ALA A 110 6.89 12.93 12.03
N GLY A 111 6.96 11.62 11.81
CA GLY A 111 7.03 10.62 12.88
C GLY A 111 5.71 10.26 13.55
N LEU A 112 4.60 10.96 13.24
CA LEU A 112 3.28 10.60 13.79
C LEU A 112 2.80 9.22 13.29
N ILE A 113 2.99 8.96 11.99
CA ILE A 113 2.66 7.69 11.37
C ILE A 113 3.97 6.97 11.08
N PRO A 114 4.18 5.75 11.61
CA PRO A 114 5.35 4.95 11.26
C PRO A 114 5.32 4.60 9.78
N GLU A 115 6.44 4.12 9.25
CA GLU A 115 6.52 3.57 7.90
C GLU A 115 5.43 2.51 7.67
N PRO A 116 4.44 2.71 6.77
CA PRO A 116 3.29 1.82 6.62
C PRO A 116 3.67 0.38 6.20
N PRO A 117 2.80 -0.61 6.45
CA PRO A 117 2.93 -1.95 5.87
C PRO A 117 2.75 -1.92 4.35
N VAL A 118 3.28 -2.92 3.65
CA VAL A 118 2.90 -3.16 2.24
C VAL A 118 1.41 -3.48 2.18
N CYS A 119 0.65 -2.73 1.37
CA CYS A 119 -0.80 -2.88 1.28
C CYS A 119 -1.20 -3.61 0.01
N ILE A 120 -1.92 -4.71 0.19
CA ILE A 120 -2.64 -5.40 -0.88
C ILE A 120 -4.13 -5.08 -0.68
N ASP A 121 -4.77 -4.63 -1.73
CA ASP A 121 -6.19 -4.30 -1.71
C ASP A 121 -6.89 -4.89 -2.94
N TYR A 122 -8.08 -5.46 -2.77
CA TYR A 122 -8.92 -5.71 -3.92
C TYR A 122 -10.38 -5.44 -3.62
N SER A 123 -11.10 -4.94 -4.62
CA SER A 123 -12.50 -4.57 -4.43
C SER A 123 -13.35 -4.70 -5.69
N GLY A 124 -14.64 -4.94 -5.48
CA GLY A 124 -15.62 -5.03 -6.55
C GLY A 124 -15.99 -3.66 -7.08
N THR A 125 -15.98 -3.45 -8.40
CA THR A 125 -16.42 -2.18 -9.01
C THR A 125 -17.94 -2.02 -8.92
N ASN A 126 -18.68 -3.12 -9.00
CA ASN A 126 -20.13 -3.20 -8.83
C ASN A 126 -20.56 -3.51 -7.37
N ASP A 127 -19.65 -3.35 -6.40
CA ASP A 127 -19.97 -3.49 -4.99
C ASP A 127 -20.45 -2.16 -4.39
N GLY A 128 -21.63 -2.17 -3.77
CA GLY A 128 -22.23 -1.00 -3.11
C GLY A 128 -21.43 -0.47 -1.93
N TRP A 129 -20.60 -1.30 -1.29
CA TRP A 129 -19.77 -0.93 -0.14
C TRP A 129 -18.39 -0.39 -0.50
N SER A 130 -18.00 -0.47 -1.78
CA SER A 130 -16.66 -0.18 -2.28
C SER A 130 -16.32 1.33 -2.36
N ASN A 131 -16.94 2.20 -1.55
CA ASN A 131 -16.70 3.65 -1.63
C ASN A 131 -15.33 4.07 -1.08
N GLY A 132 -14.78 5.17 -1.58
CA GLY A 132 -13.61 5.85 -1.02
C GLY A 132 -12.25 5.32 -1.49
N HIS A 133 -12.20 4.40 -2.44
CA HIS A 133 -10.93 3.89 -2.98
C HIS A 133 -10.17 4.96 -3.77
N GLU A 134 -10.86 5.93 -4.37
CA GLU A 134 -10.24 7.10 -5.00
C GLU A 134 -9.37 7.88 -4.01
N LEU A 135 -9.84 8.05 -2.76
CA LEU A 135 -9.11 8.74 -1.70
C LEU A 135 -7.92 7.90 -1.21
N LEU A 136 -8.10 6.58 -1.11
CA LEU A 136 -7.03 5.67 -0.74
C LEU A 136 -5.92 5.68 -1.80
N PHE A 137 -6.28 5.50 -3.08
CA PHE A 137 -5.30 5.34 -4.15
C PHE A 137 -4.57 6.67 -4.42
N SER A 138 -5.29 7.80 -4.44
CA SER A 138 -4.66 9.12 -4.59
C SER A 138 -3.73 9.43 -3.43
N GLY A 139 -4.15 9.13 -2.19
CA GLY A 139 -3.36 9.32 -0.98
C GLY A 139 -2.09 8.45 -0.94
N MET A 140 -2.22 7.15 -1.20
CA MET A 140 -1.08 6.22 -1.25
C MET A 140 -0.07 6.66 -2.31
N LYS A 141 -0.53 7.06 -3.50
CA LYS A 141 0.33 7.60 -4.57
C LYS A 141 1.02 8.90 -4.14
N ARG A 142 0.29 9.88 -3.62
CA ARG A 142 0.81 11.20 -3.22
C ARG A 142 1.86 11.09 -2.11
N HIS A 143 1.68 10.15 -1.18
CA HIS A 143 2.59 9.90 -0.06
C HIS A 143 3.70 8.89 -0.39
N ARG A 144 3.68 8.30 -1.59
CA ARG A 144 4.61 7.22 -2.02
C ARG A 144 4.62 6.06 -1.03
N TYR A 145 3.42 5.59 -0.68
CA TYR A 145 3.19 4.42 0.17
C TYR A 145 2.91 3.16 -0.65
N PRO A 146 3.29 1.97 -0.16
CA PRO A 146 3.23 0.72 -0.92
C PRO A 146 1.78 0.26 -1.12
N LEU A 147 1.30 0.25 -2.36
CA LEU A 147 -0.01 -0.27 -2.75
C LEU A 147 0.13 -1.22 -3.93
N ILE A 148 -0.45 -2.40 -3.81
CA ILE A 148 -0.78 -3.31 -4.91
C ILE A 148 -2.30 -3.48 -4.86
N ALA A 149 -2.99 -3.13 -5.95
CA ALA A 149 -4.44 -3.12 -5.97
C ALA A 149 -5.02 -3.88 -7.16
N TYR A 150 -6.20 -4.47 -6.97
CA TYR A 150 -6.91 -5.22 -8.00
C TYR A 150 -8.42 -4.92 -7.95
N TRP A 151 -9.09 -4.94 -9.09
CA TRP A 151 -10.54 -4.75 -9.13
C TRP A 151 -11.21 -5.47 -10.28
N GLY A 152 -12.53 -5.59 -10.19
CA GLY A 152 -13.38 -6.17 -11.23
C GLY A 152 -14.84 -6.23 -10.79
N ALA A 153 -15.74 -6.57 -11.71
CA ALA A 153 -17.18 -6.61 -11.47
C ALA A 153 -17.65 -7.89 -10.74
N PHE A 154 -16.97 -8.31 -9.67
CA PHE A 154 -17.28 -9.53 -8.90
C PHE A 154 -18.17 -9.30 -7.67
N GLY A 155 -18.69 -8.10 -7.47
CA GLY A 155 -19.58 -7.74 -6.36
C GLY A 155 -18.92 -7.81 -4.99
N HIS A 156 -19.74 -7.91 -3.94
CA HIS A 156 -19.28 -8.08 -2.57
C HIS A 156 -18.90 -9.55 -2.26
N ALA A 157 -18.02 -10.12 -3.09
CA ALA A 157 -17.66 -11.54 -3.02
C ALA A 157 -16.59 -11.82 -1.96
N ASN A 158 -16.66 -13.01 -1.37
CA ASN A 158 -15.68 -13.53 -0.41
C ASN A 158 -15.14 -14.91 -0.82
N ASN A 159 -15.35 -15.31 -2.07
CA ASN A 159 -14.93 -16.59 -2.62
C ASN A 159 -13.88 -16.34 -3.70
N THR A 160 -12.65 -16.80 -3.47
CA THR A 160 -11.52 -16.64 -4.39
C THR A 160 -11.83 -17.16 -5.78
N GLU A 161 -12.40 -18.36 -5.93
CA GLU A 161 -12.69 -18.95 -7.24
C GLU A 161 -13.60 -18.03 -8.08
N LYS A 162 -14.67 -17.50 -7.48
CA LYS A 162 -15.59 -16.57 -8.13
C LYS A 162 -14.93 -15.24 -8.49
N ILE A 163 -14.06 -14.72 -7.63
CA ILE A 163 -13.36 -13.47 -7.91
C ILE A 163 -12.36 -13.69 -9.07
N CYS A 164 -11.67 -14.83 -9.09
CA CYS A 164 -10.73 -15.22 -10.14
C CYS A 164 -11.41 -15.51 -11.50
N GLU A 165 -12.73 -15.64 -11.57
CA GLU A 165 -13.46 -15.63 -12.84
C GLU A 165 -13.51 -14.24 -13.49
N VAL A 166 -13.14 -13.18 -12.77
CA VAL A 166 -13.14 -11.79 -13.25
C VAL A 166 -11.74 -11.17 -13.16
N ASN A 167 -11.02 -11.38 -12.06
CA ASN A 167 -9.66 -10.91 -11.87
C ASN A 167 -8.84 -11.98 -11.14
N ASP A 168 -7.96 -12.67 -11.87
CA ASP A 168 -7.13 -13.75 -11.34
C ASP A 168 -5.80 -13.29 -10.73
N LEU A 169 -5.62 -11.98 -10.52
CA LEU A 169 -4.42 -11.42 -9.91
C LEU A 169 -4.50 -11.27 -8.39
N ILE A 170 -5.67 -11.46 -7.76
CA ILE A 170 -5.88 -11.22 -6.32
C ILE A 170 -5.00 -12.08 -5.38
N GLU A 171 -4.38 -13.13 -5.93
CA GLU A 171 -3.41 -14.01 -5.26
C GLU A 171 -2.02 -13.99 -5.91
N SER A 172 -1.79 -13.11 -6.89
CA SER A 172 -0.54 -13.06 -7.66
C SER A 172 0.68 -12.62 -6.85
N PHE A 173 0.46 -12.01 -5.68
CA PHE A 173 1.52 -11.51 -4.82
C PHE A 173 1.52 -12.23 -3.46
N ASP A 174 2.64 -12.88 -3.15
CA ASP A 174 2.87 -13.48 -1.82
C ASP A 174 3.19 -12.41 -0.79
N TRP A 175 2.15 -11.77 -0.27
CA TRP A 175 2.25 -10.74 0.76
C TRP A 175 2.79 -11.25 2.11
N LEU A 176 2.76 -12.57 2.36
CA LEU A 176 3.32 -13.17 3.57
C LEU A 176 4.85 -13.33 3.49
N SER A 177 5.44 -13.16 2.31
CA SER A 177 6.90 -13.08 2.14
C SER A 177 7.50 -11.79 2.70
N ILE A 178 6.70 -10.72 2.81
CA ILE A 178 7.14 -9.41 3.29
C ILE A 178 7.62 -9.49 4.73
N ARG A 179 8.71 -8.79 5.04
CA ARG A 179 9.27 -8.69 6.39
C ARG A 179 9.31 -7.25 6.88
N LYS A 180 9.12 -7.04 8.18
CA LYS A 180 9.25 -5.71 8.80
C LYS A 180 10.72 -5.25 8.87
N ASN A 181 11.67 -6.17 8.99
CA ASN A 181 13.10 -5.88 8.99
C ASN A 181 13.73 -5.89 7.58
N ALA A 182 12.96 -5.51 6.56
CA ALA A 182 13.43 -5.46 5.18
C ALA A 182 12.87 -4.22 4.47
N ALA A 183 13.68 -3.64 3.58
CA ALA A 183 13.26 -2.57 2.70
C ALA A 183 12.29 -3.07 1.62
N TYR A 184 11.51 -2.16 1.05
CA TYR A 184 10.68 -2.42 -0.13
C TYR A 184 10.63 -1.19 -1.04
N PRO A 185 10.45 -1.40 -2.35
CA PRO A 185 10.17 -0.34 -3.29
C PRO A 185 8.69 0.04 -3.25
N VAL A 186 8.41 1.31 -3.54
CA VAL A 186 7.09 1.79 -3.91
C VAL A 186 7.14 2.29 -5.33
N PHE A 187 6.23 1.79 -6.15
CA PHE A 187 6.08 2.15 -7.54
C PHE A 187 4.94 3.15 -7.66
N THR A 188 5.23 4.30 -8.28
CA THR A 188 4.22 5.32 -8.60
C THR A 188 4.39 5.78 -10.04
N ASN A 189 3.32 6.30 -10.64
CA ASN A 189 3.33 6.74 -12.05
C ASN A 189 3.73 5.59 -12.99
N ALA A 190 3.33 4.36 -12.67
CA ALA A 190 3.62 3.24 -13.55
C ALA A 190 2.80 3.35 -14.83
N GLN A 191 3.45 3.23 -15.99
CA GLN A 191 2.76 3.25 -17.30
C GLN A 191 1.81 2.06 -17.49
N SER A 192 1.98 1.02 -16.69
CA SER A 192 1.21 -0.22 -16.74
C SER A 192 0.06 -0.27 -15.74
N ASP A 193 -0.16 0.77 -14.94
CA ASP A 193 -1.33 0.85 -14.06
C ASP A 193 -2.60 1.11 -14.88
N ASP A 194 -3.68 0.42 -14.54
CA ASP A 194 -4.98 0.65 -15.16
C ASP A 194 -5.65 1.91 -14.57
N PRO A 195 -6.53 2.60 -15.32
CA PRO A 195 -7.29 3.73 -14.80
C PRO A 195 -8.13 3.34 -13.59
N VAL A 196 -7.94 4.06 -12.48
CA VAL A 196 -8.69 3.84 -11.23
C VAL A 196 -10.17 4.14 -11.47
N PRO A 197 -11.09 3.18 -11.27
CA PRO A 197 -12.49 3.35 -11.65
C PRO A 197 -13.32 4.17 -10.66
N TRP A 198 -12.82 4.40 -9.44
CA TRP A 198 -13.51 5.19 -8.42
C TRP A 198 -13.35 6.70 -8.64
N PRO A 199 -14.36 7.52 -8.30
CA PRO A 199 -15.65 7.15 -7.69
C PRO A 199 -16.69 6.60 -8.68
N GLU A 200 -16.47 6.75 -9.99
CA GLU A 200 -17.40 6.43 -11.09
C GLU A 200 -17.47 4.93 -11.44
N ARG A 201 -17.19 4.08 -10.46
CA ARG A 201 -16.94 2.64 -10.62
C ARG A 201 -18.11 1.86 -11.22
N GLU A 202 -19.32 2.37 -11.07
CA GLU A 202 -20.55 1.73 -11.54
C GLU A 202 -20.56 1.52 -13.07
N LYS A 203 -19.74 2.29 -13.80
CA LYS A 203 -19.55 2.17 -15.25
C LYS A 203 -18.42 1.21 -15.64
N CYS A 204 -17.61 0.76 -14.69
CA CYS A 204 -16.43 -0.07 -14.95
C CYS A 204 -16.80 -1.55 -14.98
N THR A 205 -16.76 -2.13 -16.18
CA THR A 205 -17.02 -3.56 -16.42
C THR A 205 -15.74 -4.38 -16.59
N THR A 206 -14.59 -3.73 -16.78
CA THR A 206 -13.31 -4.40 -17.00
C THR A 206 -12.55 -4.59 -15.70
N PRO A 207 -11.88 -5.75 -15.50
CA PRO A 207 -10.96 -5.88 -14.38
C PRO A 207 -9.74 -4.98 -14.59
N GLY A 208 -9.04 -4.63 -13.52
CA GLY A 208 -7.84 -3.81 -13.58
C GLY A 208 -6.94 -3.98 -12.37
N GLN A 209 -5.77 -3.34 -12.43
CA GLN A 209 -4.78 -3.39 -11.36
C GLN A 209 -3.93 -2.12 -11.24
N VAL A 210 -3.29 -2.00 -10.08
CA VAL A 210 -2.17 -1.08 -9.83
C VAL A 210 -1.01 -1.89 -9.28
N ASN A 211 0.18 -1.70 -9.84
CA ASN A 211 1.45 -2.29 -9.41
C ASN A 211 1.54 -3.84 -9.38
N ALA A 212 0.62 -4.56 -10.01
CA ALA A 212 0.55 -6.03 -9.96
C ALA A 212 1.80 -6.73 -10.48
N TRP A 213 2.50 -6.09 -11.42
CA TRP A 213 3.59 -6.70 -12.17
C TRP A 213 4.92 -6.69 -11.42
N PHE A 214 5.11 -5.74 -10.50
CA PHE A 214 6.43 -5.47 -9.95
C PHE A 214 6.83 -6.51 -8.89
N ARG A 215 8.08 -6.92 -8.93
CA ARG A 215 8.72 -7.81 -7.96
C ARG A 215 10.09 -7.27 -7.59
N TRP A 216 10.55 -7.64 -6.41
CA TRP A 216 11.84 -7.20 -5.91
C TRP A 216 12.49 -8.20 -4.96
N GLU A 217 13.79 -8.03 -4.76
CA GLU A 217 14.60 -8.80 -3.83
C GLU A 217 15.67 -7.89 -3.23
N ASN A 218 15.77 -7.84 -1.91
CA ASN A 218 16.83 -7.09 -1.23
C ASN A 218 18.15 -7.85 -1.34
N VAL A 219 19.23 -7.14 -1.68
CA VAL A 219 20.56 -7.73 -1.82
C VAL A 219 21.50 -7.23 -0.74
N THR A 220 21.58 -5.90 -0.58
CA THR A 220 22.47 -5.25 0.40
C THR A 220 21.74 -4.07 1.02
N ASP A 221 21.85 -3.92 2.33
CA ASP A 221 21.45 -2.72 3.06
C ASP A 221 22.53 -2.48 4.12
N SER A 222 23.42 -1.52 3.87
CA SER A 222 24.54 -1.16 4.73
C SER A 222 24.55 0.36 4.97
N PRO A 223 25.38 0.89 5.88
CA PRO A 223 25.41 2.32 6.17
C PRO A 223 25.76 3.22 4.97
N ARG A 224 26.38 2.68 3.90
CA ARG A 224 26.77 3.46 2.71
C ARG A 224 26.18 2.95 1.41
N ASP A 225 25.65 1.74 1.43
CA ASP A 225 25.37 0.95 0.24
C ASP A 225 23.98 0.32 0.35
N PHE A 226 23.19 0.46 -0.70
CA PHE A 226 21.94 -0.28 -0.83
C PHE A 226 21.80 -0.88 -2.22
N GLU A 227 21.38 -2.14 -2.29
CA GLU A 227 21.16 -2.87 -3.53
C GLU A 227 19.86 -3.66 -3.47
N MET A 228 19.04 -3.51 -4.52
CA MET A 228 17.77 -4.23 -4.69
C MET A 228 17.62 -4.65 -6.14
N ASP A 229 17.32 -5.93 -6.36
CA ASP A 229 16.96 -6.42 -7.69
C ASP A 229 15.48 -6.14 -7.93
N LEU A 230 15.14 -5.59 -9.11
CA LEU A 230 13.79 -5.22 -9.53
C LEU A 230 13.46 -5.90 -10.87
N TRP A 231 12.24 -6.41 -11.01
CA TRP A 231 11.75 -7.00 -12.26
C TRP A 231 10.23 -6.99 -12.37
N LEU A 232 9.73 -7.31 -13.55
CA LEU A 232 8.34 -7.66 -13.80
C LEU A 232 8.17 -9.17 -13.70
N VAL A 233 7.16 -9.63 -12.97
CA VAL A 233 6.74 -11.04 -12.97
C VAL A 233 6.50 -11.54 -14.41
N SER A 234 6.76 -12.81 -14.71
CA SER A 234 6.56 -13.32 -16.07
C SER A 234 5.11 -13.72 -16.34
N ASN A 235 4.71 -13.75 -17.61
CA ASN A 235 3.41 -14.30 -18.01
C ASN A 235 3.28 -15.79 -17.63
N GLU A 236 4.38 -16.53 -17.62
CA GLU A 236 4.42 -17.95 -17.24
C GLU A 236 4.20 -18.17 -15.74
N GLU A 237 4.69 -17.24 -14.90
CA GLU A 237 4.48 -17.26 -13.46
C GLU A 237 3.05 -16.88 -13.09
N LEU A 238 2.49 -15.83 -13.71
CA LEU A 238 1.12 -15.39 -13.42
C LEU A 238 0.05 -16.29 -14.01
N ARG A 239 0.25 -16.80 -15.23
CA ARG A 239 -0.74 -17.59 -15.98
C ARG A 239 -2.13 -16.95 -16.04
N SER A 240 -2.19 -15.62 -16.08
CA SER A 240 -3.44 -14.88 -16.11
C SER A 240 -4.18 -15.12 -17.43
N LYS A 241 -5.50 -15.26 -17.32
CA LYS A 241 -6.44 -15.34 -18.45
C LYS A 241 -6.90 -13.96 -18.91
N PHE A 242 -6.83 -12.96 -18.03
CA PHE A 242 -7.37 -11.62 -18.27
C PHE A 242 -6.30 -10.58 -18.57
N PHE A 243 -5.07 -10.82 -18.10
CA PHE A 243 -3.99 -9.86 -18.18
C PHE A 243 -2.76 -10.44 -18.89
N THR A 244 -2.04 -9.57 -19.57
CA THR A 244 -0.73 -9.87 -20.15
C THR A 244 0.28 -8.92 -19.52
N VAL A 245 1.31 -9.47 -18.88
CA VAL A 245 2.40 -8.66 -18.36
C VAL A 245 3.12 -8.01 -19.54
N PRO A 246 3.32 -6.68 -19.51
CA PRO A 246 4.06 -6.00 -20.57
C PRO A 246 5.52 -6.44 -20.58
N GLN A 247 6.16 -6.35 -21.76
CA GLN A 247 7.59 -6.65 -21.90
C GLN A 247 8.47 -5.68 -21.09
N ASN A 248 8.03 -4.42 -21.01
CA ASN A 248 8.62 -3.40 -20.17
C ASN A 248 7.56 -2.38 -19.74
N THR A 249 7.84 -1.65 -18.68
CA THR A 249 7.04 -0.51 -18.22
C THR A 249 7.97 0.47 -17.51
N THR A 250 7.59 1.75 -17.44
CA THR A 250 8.29 2.71 -16.58
C THR A 250 7.51 2.99 -15.31
N ALA A 251 8.23 3.29 -14.22
CA ALA A 251 7.67 3.74 -12.95
C ALA A 251 8.70 4.57 -12.17
N ASP A 252 8.21 5.46 -11.31
CA ASP A 252 9.04 6.06 -10.27
C ASP A 252 9.23 5.04 -9.15
N VAL A 253 10.47 4.84 -8.71
CA VAL A 253 10.82 3.88 -7.65
C VAL A 253 11.25 4.63 -6.40
N THR A 254 10.48 4.47 -5.33
CA THR A 254 10.76 5.06 -4.02
C THR A 254 11.22 3.98 -3.04
N LEU A 255 12.37 4.17 -2.40
CA LEU A 255 12.86 3.23 -1.39
C LEU A 255 12.29 3.56 -0.02
N ARG A 256 11.72 2.56 0.65
CA ARG A 256 11.08 2.68 1.94
C ARG A 256 11.60 1.60 2.89
N ARG A 257 11.51 1.90 4.19
CA ARG A 257 11.91 0.99 5.28
C ARG A 257 13.37 0.49 5.15
N LEU A 258 14.30 1.38 4.79
CA LEU A 258 15.74 1.10 4.82
C LEU A 258 16.20 0.78 6.25
N GLN A 259 16.99 -0.28 6.41
CA GLN A 259 17.36 -0.84 7.70
C GLN A 259 18.66 -0.24 8.22
N GLU A 260 19.75 -0.31 7.44
CA GLU A 260 21.06 0.20 7.84
C GLU A 260 21.38 1.53 7.16
N LEU A 261 21.01 1.67 5.87
CA LEU A 261 21.18 2.91 5.13
C LEU A 261 20.26 4.00 5.70
N LYS A 262 20.83 4.97 6.41
CA LYS A 262 20.09 6.12 6.96
C LYS A 262 20.27 7.33 6.08
N LEU A 263 19.21 7.69 5.37
CA LEU A 263 19.20 8.87 4.53
C LEU A 263 18.63 10.08 5.29
N THR A 264 19.28 11.23 5.14
CA THR A 264 18.86 12.50 5.76
C THR A 264 18.14 13.38 4.75
N PRO A 265 17.33 14.36 5.18
CA PRO A 265 16.67 15.30 4.27
C PRO A 265 17.65 16.02 3.32
N ASN A 266 17.26 16.19 2.06
CA ASN A 266 18.04 16.84 0.99
C ASN A 266 19.43 16.21 0.70
N GLN A 267 19.68 14.99 1.16
CA GLN A 267 20.93 14.29 0.92
C GLN A 267 21.04 13.88 -0.55
N THR A 268 22.21 14.11 -1.14
CA THR A 268 22.51 13.65 -2.51
C THR A 268 23.07 12.24 -2.47
N VAL A 269 22.50 11.34 -3.27
CA VAL A 269 22.98 9.97 -3.45
C VAL A 269 23.28 9.71 -4.92
N ARG A 270 24.21 8.79 -5.19
CA ARG A 270 24.42 8.24 -6.54
C ARG A 270 23.56 7.00 -6.71
N TRP A 271 23.05 6.80 -7.92
CA TRP A 271 22.28 5.61 -8.26
C TRP A 271 22.69 5.02 -9.61
N GLU A 272 22.54 3.71 -9.74
CA GLU A 272 22.72 2.95 -10.97
C GLU A 272 21.55 1.97 -11.14
N PHE A 273 21.04 1.85 -12.36
CA PHE A 273 20.02 0.87 -12.73
C PHE A 273 20.22 0.43 -14.19
N GLY A 274 20.73 -0.79 -14.37
CA GLY A 274 21.13 -1.29 -15.68
C GLY A 274 22.21 -0.40 -16.31
N ARG A 275 21.90 0.22 -17.46
CA ARG A 275 22.80 1.16 -18.16
C ARG A 275 22.61 2.62 -17.74
N ARG A 276 21.59 2.93 -16.95
CA ARG A 276 21.31 4.29 -16.48
C ARG A 276 21.99 4.50 -15.13
N SER A 277 22.47 5.72 -14.92
CA SER A 277 23.03 6.16 -13.64
C SER A 277 22.82 7.66 -13.48
N GLY A 278 22.95 8.14 -12.25
CA GLY A 278 22.82 9.56 -11.97
C GLY A 278 22.96 9.88 -10.49
N THR A 279 22.48 11.06 -10.14
CA THR A 279 22.30 11.47 -8.74
C THR A 279 20.83 11.77 -8.49
N ALA A 280 20.41 11.63 -7.24
CA ALA A 280 19.09 12.00 -6.77
C ALA A 280 19.21 12.63 -5.38
N LYS A 281 18.25 13.48 -5.03
CA LYS A 281 18.13 14.06 -3.69
C LYS A 281 16.95 13.45 -2.97
N THR A 282 17.14 13.14 -1.70
CA THR A 282 16.02 12.80 -0.83
C THR A 282 15.13 14.01 -0.57
N ASP A 283 13.85 13.75 -0.28
CA ASP A 283 12.91 14.80 0.09
C ASP A 283 13.14 15.33 1.52
N GLN A 284 12.24 16.21 1.99
CA GLN A 284 12.30 16.79 3.33
C GLN A 284 12.16 15.77 4.46
N ARG A 285 11.74 14.53 4.15
CA ARG A 285 11.61 13.41 5.09
C ARG A 285 12.75 12.40 4.97
N GLY A 286 13.74 12.65 4.11
CA GLY A 286 14.83 11.70 3.85
C GLY A 286 14.42 10.53 2.97
N VAL A 287 13.29 10.61 2.25
CA VAL A 287 12.82 9.55 1.35
C VAL A 287 13.44 9.73 -0.04
N LEU A 288 14.00 8.66 -0.58
CA LEU A 288 14.63 8.64 -1.90
C LEU A 288 13.66 8.11 -2.96
N SER A 289 13.48 8.86 -4.04
CA SER A 289 12.74 8.44 -5.23
C SER A 289 13.58 8.64 -6.49
N ILE A 290 13.66 7.62 -7.33
CA ILE A 290 14.31 7.66 -8.64
C ILE A 290 13.21 7.64 -9.71
N PRO A 291 13.08 8.68 -10.54
CA PRO A 291 11.97 8.78 -11.48
C PRO A 291 12.19 7.93 -12.73
N ASP A 292 11.08 7.49 -13.32
CA ASP A 292 11.00 6.92 -14.67
C ASP A 292 12.01 5.79 -14.94
N LEU A 293 12.17 4.83 -14.01
CA LEU A 293 12.99 3.64 -14.26
C LEU A 293 12.23 2.67 -15.17
N THR A 294 12.90 2.12 -16.19
CA THR A 294 12.32 1.12 -17.11
C THR A 294 12.57 -0.29 -16.58
N LEU A 295 11.52 -0.96 -16.13
CA LEU A 295 11.57 -2.33 -15.63
C LEU A 295 11.17 -3.31 -16.75
N THR A 296 11.75 -4.50 -16.73
CA THR A 296 11.48 -5.59 -17.67
C THR A 296 11.29 -6.90 -16.91
N GLN A 297 10.97 -7.98 -17.60
CA GLN A 297 10.92 -9.32 -16.98
C GLN A 297 12.31 -9.85 -16.55
N GLN A 298 13.40 -9.19 -16.97
CA GLN A 298 14.75 -9.51 -16.50
C GLN A 298 15.07 -8.74 -15.22
N LYS A 299 15.61 -9.45 -14.22
CA LYS A 299 16.14 -8.85 -12.99
C LYS A 299 17.20 -7.81 -13.33
N THR A 300 16.96 -6.58 -12.88
CA THR A 300 17.89 -5.47 -12.98
C THR A 300 18.17 -4.92 -11.60
N ARG A 301 19.45 -4.75 -11.26
CA ARG A 301 19.86 -4.25 -9.96
C ARG A 301 19.81 -2.73 -9.88
N LEU A 302 19.06 -2.21 -8.92
CA LEU A 302 19.16 -0.83 -8.44
C LEU A 302 20.24 -0.77 -7.37
N LYS A 303 21.23 0.11 -7.56
CA LYS A 303 22.28 0.38 -6.58
C LYS A 303 22.21 1.82 -6.14
N ILE A 304 22.26 2.06 -4.83
CA ILE A 304 22.36 3.38 -4.21
C ILE A 304 23.66 3.45 -3.44
N ARG A 305 24.40 4.54 -3.62
CA ARG A 305 25.67 4.83 -2.94
C ARG A 305 25.61 6.23 -2.32
N VAL A 306 25.82 6.30 -1.02
CA VAL A 306 26.03 7.56 -0.31
C VAL A 306 27.50 7.96 -0.43
N GLN A 307 27.76 9.24 -0.74
CA GLN A 307 29.12 9.79 -0.77
C GLN A 307 29.66 10.03 0.63
#